data_AF-A0A964PYJ6-F1
#
_entry.id   AF-A0A964PYJ6-F1
#
_cell.length_a   1.000
_cell.length_b   1.000
_cell.length_c   1.000
_cell.angle_alpha   90.00
_cell.angle_beta   90.00
_cell.angle_gamma   90.00
#
_symmetry.space_group_name_H-M   'P 1'
#
loop_
_entity.id
_entity.type
_entity.pdbx_description
1 polymer ?
#
loop_
_entity_poly.entity_id
_entity_poly.type
_entity_poly.pdbx_seq_one_letter_code
_entity_poly.pdbx_strand_id
1 'polypeptide(L)'
;MSRLTGAGGVLVVLVMVMFFARWNGAERVTLDLGFHTFFRVPFTYVAFGGLFIGMLVMLVAGIHSDLKVRRFLRERLEEEDREERRRIDRHQQDLFSPPHSKE
;
A
#
# COMPACT_ATOMS: atom_id res chain seq x y z
N MET A 1 6.53 18.74 -14.54
CA MET A 1 7.56 18.96 -13.49
C MET A 1 8.87 18.38 -13.97
N SER A 2 9.94 19.17 -14.05
CA SER A 2 11.19 18.72 -14.68
C SER A 2 11.95 17.77 -13.75
N ARG A 3 12.67 16.79 -14.31
CA ARG A 3 13.54 15.89 -13.53
C ARG A 3 14.53 16.66 -12.65
N LEU A 4 14.89 17.87 -13.07
CA LEU A 4 15.74 18.82 -12.33
C LEU A 4 15.08 19.36 -11.06
N THR A 5 13.76 19.65 -11.08
CA THR A 5 13.04 20.08 -9.88
C THR A 5 12.91 18.93 -8.88
N GLY A 6 12.68 17.70 -9.37
CA GLY A 6 12.69 16.50 -8.53
C GLY A 6 14.06 16.23 -7.89
N ALA A 7 15.13 16.24 -8.69
CA ALA A 7 16.49 16.01 -8.20
C ALA A 7 16.95 17.11 -7.22
N GLY A 8 16.62 18.37 -7.49
CA GLY A 8 16.93 19.49 -6.59
C GLY A 8 16.25 19.34 -5.22
N GLY A 9 14.98 18.95 -5.20
CA GLY A 9 14.26 18.69 -3.94
C GLY A 9 14.91 17.57 -3.12
N VAL A 10 15.29 16.46 -3.77
CA VAL A 10 15.99 15.35 -3.11
C VAL A 10 17.33 15.80 -2.53
N LEU A 11 18.10 16.60 -3.28
CA LEU A 11 19.39 17.13 -2.82
C LEU A 11 19.23 18.00 -1.57
N VAL A 12 18.24 18.91 -1.56
CA VAL A 12 17.96 19.78 -0.42
C VAL A 12 17.62 18.95 0.83
N VAL A 13 16.75 17.95 0.69
CA VAL A 13 16.40 17.05 1.79
C VAL A 13 17.65 16.31 2.30
N LEU A 14 18.49 15.78 1.41
CA LEU A 14 19.72 15.09 1.78
C LEU A 14 20.67 15.98 2.59
N VAL A 15 20.93 17.20 2.11
CA VAL A 15 21.80 18.15 2.82
C VAL A 15 21.24 18.47 4.20
N MET A 16 19.94 18.69 4.30
CA MET A 16 19.27 19.01 5.57
C MET A 16 19.36 17.84 6.56
N VAL A 17 19.16 16.61 6.09
CA VAL A 17 19.30 15.38 6.90
C VAL A 17 20.74 15.20 7.38
N MET A 18 21.74 15.42 6.52
CA MET A 18 23.15 15.31 6.92
C MET A 18 23.52 16.35 7.99
N PHE A 19 23.04 17.59 7.83
CA PHE A 19 23.30 18.65 8.80
C PHE A 19 22.65 18.36 10.15
N PHE A 20 21.39 17.91 10.13
CA PHE A 20 20.67 17.47 11.31
C PHE A 20 21.38 16.32 12.02
N ALA A 21 21.80 15.29 11.29
CA ALA A 21 22.50 14.15 11.86
C ALA A 21 23.85 14.55 12.46
N ARG A 22 24.58 15.49 11.84
CA ARG A 22 25.85 15.98 12.37
C ARG A 22 25.67 16.79 13.64
N TRP A 23 24.65 17.64 13.73
CA TRP A 23 24.40 18.46 14.92
C TRP A 23 23.88 17.63 16.09
N ASN A 24 22.99 16.68 15.82
CA ASN A 24 22.34 15.86 16.84
C ASN A 24 23.06 14.54 17.15
N GLY A 25 24.15 14.22 16.42
CA GLY A 25 24.85 12.93 16.54
C GLY A 25 25.53 12.70 17.90
N ALA A 26 25.83 13.76 18.65
CA ALA A 26 26.38 13.66 20.00
C ALA A 26 25.29 13.62 21.09
N GLU A 27 24.04 13.91 20.73
CA GLU A 27 22.94 13.99 21.67
C GLU A 27 22.46 12.59 22.04
N ARG A 28 22.45 12.30 23.34
CA ARG A 28 22.07 11.00 23.89
C ARG A 28 20.84 11.17 24.76
N VAL A 29 19.81 10.38 24.46
CA VAL A 29 18.52 10.45 25.12
C VAL A 29 18.27 9.15 25.88
N THR A 30 17.56 9.25 27.00
CA THR A 30 17.02 8.08 27.69
C THR A 30 15.71 7.72 27.01
N LEU A 31 15.67 6.56 26.37
CA LEU A 31 14.50 6.07 25.66
C LEU A 31 13.72 5.12 26.56
N ASP A 32 12.52 5.53 26.98
CA ASP A 32 11.58 4.65 27.66
C ASP A 32 10.51 4.18 26.67
N LEU A 33 10.49 2.87 26.40
CA LEU A 33 9.51 2.25 25.52
C LEU A 33 8.26 1.76 26.28
N GLY A 34 8.18 2.03 27.59
CA GLY A 34 7.10 1.60 28.49
C GLY A 34 7.26 0.18 29.03
N PHE A 35 7.97 -0.71 28.30
CA PHE A 35 8.34 -2.06 28.76
C PHE A 35 9.84 -2.23 28.98
N HIS A 36 10.66 -1.34 28.43
CA HIS A 36 12.11 -1.37 28.58
C HIS A 36 12.71 0.03 28.41
N THR A 37 13.67 0.36 29.26
CA THR A 37 14.34 1.65 29.25
C THR A 37 15.78 1.49 28.77
N PHE A 38 16.11 2.19 27.68
CA PHE A 38 17.45 2.25 27.13
C PHE A 38 18.11 3.58 27.51
N PHE A 39 19.26 3.51 28.17
CA PHE A 39 19.99 4.69 28.62
C PHE A 39 21.02 5.14 27.58
N ARG A 40 21.14 6.47 27.42
CA ARG A 40 22.16 7.12 26.59
C ARG A 40 22.18 6.64 25.13
N VAL A 41 21.00 6.45 24.54
CA VAL A 41 20.88 6.09 23.13
C VAL A 41 21.10 7.35 22.28
N PRO A 42 21.95 7.31 21.24
CA PRO A 42 22.06 8.41 20.29
C PRO A 42 20.70 8.77 19.70
N PHE A 43 20.30 10.04 19.79
CA PHE A 43 19.00 10.52 19.34
C PHE A 43 18.74 10.18 17.86
N THR A 44 19.80 10.24 17.05
CA THR A 44 19.79 9.84 15.64
C THR A 44 19.21 8.43 15.45
N TYR A 45 19.63 7.44 16.24
CA TYR A 45 19.11 6.07 16.11
C TYR A 45 17.63 5.97 16.47
N VAL A 46 17.19 6.73 17.47
CA VAL A 46 15.77 6.77 17.86
C VAL A 46 14.92 7.38 16.74
N ALA A 47 15.34 8.51 16.19
CA ALA A 47 14.63 9.21 15.12
C ALA A 47 14.55 8.37 13.84
N PHE A 48 15.70 7.86 13.35
CA PHE A 48 15.73 7.04 12.14
C PHE A 48 15.05 5.67 12.35
N GLY A 49 15.23 5.05 13.51
CA GLY A 49 14.56 3.81 13.86
C GLY A 49 13.04 3.97 13.90
N GLY A 50 12.53 5.03 14.52
CA GLY A 50 11.11 5.35 14.55
C GLY A 50 10.53 5.59 13.15
N LEU A 51 11.23 6.35 12.31
CA LEU A 51 10.84 6.57 10.91
C LEU A 51 10.78 5.26 10.13
N PHE A 52 11.82 4.41 10.26
CA PHE A 52 11.88 3.12 9.58
C PHE A 52 10.75 2.18 10.02
N ILE A 53 10.50 2.07 11.32
CA ILE A 53 9.38 1.29 11.88
C ILE A 53 8.06 1.84 11.35
N GLY A 54 7.85 3.16 11.35
CA GLY A 54 6.64 3.79 10.84
C GLY A 54 6.38 3.48 9.36
N MET A 55 7.43 3.56 8.53
CA MET A 55 7.36 3.18 7.13
C MET A 55 7.01 1.69 6.94
N LEU A 56 7.61 0.81 7.76
CA LEU A 56 7.31 -0.62 7.71
C LEU A 56 5.86 -0.92 8.10
N VAL A 57 5.34 -0.26 9.13
CA VAL A 57 3.94 -0.37 9.57
C VAL A 57 3.01 0.07 8.44
N MET A 58 3.27 1.23 7.83
CA MET A 58 2.48 1.71 6.69
C MET A 58 2.53 0.74 5.50
N LEU A 59 3.70 0.16 5.21
CA LEU A 59 3.86 -0.83 4.14
C LEU A 59 3.03 -2.08 4.41
N VAL A 60 3.12 -2.66 5.60
CA VAL A 60 2.38 -3.87 5.98
C VAL A 60 0.87 -3.61 5.97
N ALA A 61 0.43 -2.47 6.51
CA ALA A 61 -0.97 -2.06 6.49
C ALA A 61 -1.49 -1.85 5.06
N GLY A 62 -0.67 -1.25 4.20
CA GLY A 62 -0.96 -1.03 2.79
C GLY A 62 -1.10 -2.35 2.01
N ILE A 63 -0.17 -3.29 2.20
CA ILE A 63 -0.22 -4.61 1.55
C ILE A 63 -1.48 -5.37 1.97
N HIS A 64 -1.80 -5.42 3.26
CA HIS A 64 -2.99 -6.11 3.73
C HIS A 64 -4.28 -5.52 3.14
N SER A 65 -4.33 -4.19 3.03
CA SER A 65 -5.47 -3.47 2.45
C SER A 65 -5.57 -3.72 0.93
N ASP A 66 -4.46 -3.64 0.20
CA ASP A 66 -4.43 -3.86 -1.25
C ASP A 66 -4.81 -5.30 -1.62
N LEU A 67 -4.30 -6.29 -0.87
CA LEU A 67 -4.65 -7.70 -1.07
C LEU A 67 -6.13 -7.99 -0.81
N LYS A 68 -6.72 -7.34 0.21
CA LYS A 68 -8.16 -7.46 0.51
C LYS A 68 -9.01 -6.87 -0.62
N VAL A 69 -8.64 -5.70 -1.11
CA VAL A 69 -9.34 -5.02 -2.22
C VAL A 69 -9.26 -5.84 -3.49
N ARG A 70 -8.06 -6.36 -3.85
CA ARG A 70 -7.89 -7.22 -5.03
C ARG A 70 -8.71 -8.51 -4.94
N ARG A 71 -8.77 -9.14 -3.77
CA ARG A 71 -9.60 -10.33 -3.57
C ARG A 71 -11.08 -10.00 -3.75
N PHE A 72 -11.55 -8.90 -3.17
CA PHE A 72 -12.93 -8.46 -3.29
C PHE A 72 -13.32 -8.11 -4.74
N LEU A 73 -12.47 -7.38 -5.47
CA LEU A 73 -12.71 -7.07 -6.88
C LEU A 73 -12.76 -8.33 -7.75
N ARG A 74 -11.88 -9.30 -7.48
CA ARG A 74 -11.85 -10.56 -8.23
C ARG A 74 -13.10 -11.40 -8.00
N GLU A 75 -13.56 -11.49 -6.76
CA GLU A 75 -14.79 -12.21 -6.41
C GLU A 75 -16.01 -11.59 -7.10
N ARG A 76 -16.09 -10.25 -7.13
CA ARG A 76 -17.13 -9.52 -7.86
C ARG A 76 -17.10 -9.75 -9.36
N LEU A 77 -15.92 -9.71 -9.99
CA LEU A 77 -15.77 -9.98 -11.42
C LEU A 77 -16.18 -11.41 -11.78
N GLU A 78 -15.85 -12.39 -10.92
CA GLU A 78 -16.25 -13.79 -11.12
C GLU A 78 -17.77 -14.00 -10.93
N GLU A 79 -18.43 -13.19 -10.10
CA GLU A 79 -19.89 -13.16 -9.98
C GLU A 79 -20.54 -12.56 -11.25
N GLU A 80 -20.05 -11.40 -11.72
CA GLU A 80 -20.56 -10.73 -12.94
C GLU A 80 -20.38 -11.61 -14.19
N ASP A 81 -19.22 -12.23 -14.39
CA ASP A 81 -18.94 -13.08 -15.56
C ASP A 81 -19.84 -14.33 -15.60
N ARG A 82 -20.19 -14.89 -14.43
CA ARG A 82 -21.17 -15.99 -14.34
C ARG A 82 -22.58 -15.55 -14.64
N GLU A 83 -22.99 -14.37 -14.17
CA GLU A 83 -24.31 -13.81 -14.48
C GLU A 83 -24.45 -13.48 -15.97
N GLU A 84 -23.40 -12.93 -16.59
CA GLU A 84 -23.36 -12.64 -18.01
C GLU A 84 -23.44 -13.93 -18.85
N ARG A 85 -22.62 -14.95 -18.54
CA ARG A 85 -22.72 -16.27 -19.19
C ARG A 85 -24.11 -16.88 -19.07
N ARG A 86 -24.75 -16.78 -17.90
CA ARG A 86 -26.12 -17.26 -17.67
C ARG A 86 -27.17 -16.46 -18.46
N ARG A 87 -26.93 -15.18 -18.76
CA ARG A 87 -27.82 -14.38 -19.62
C ARG A 87 -27.64 -14.75 -21.09
N ILE A 88 -26.40 -14.92 -21.54
CA ILE A 88 -26.08 -15.32 -22.92
C ILE A 88 -26.69 -16.68 -23.24
N ASP A 89 -26.52 -17.67 -22.36
CA ASP A 89 -27.06 -19.02 -22.54
C ASP A 89 -28.60 -19.02 -22.65
N ARG A 90 -29.28 -18.24 -21.79
CA ARG A 90 -30.74 -18.06 -21.84
C ARG A 90 -31.21 -17.43 -23.15
N HIS A 91 -30.54 -16.39 -23.61
CA HIS A 91 -30.90 -15.73 -24.87
C HIS A 91 -30.53 -16.54 -26.12
N GLN A 92 -29.55 -17.45 -26.04
CA GLN A 92 -29.24 -18.37 -27.13
C GLN A 92 -30.26 -19.51 -27.26
N GLN A 93 -30.85 -20.00 -26.17
CA GLN A 93 -31.92 -21.02 -26.24
C GLN A 93 -33.15 -20.54 -27.02
N ASP A 94 -33.47 -19.24 -26.96
CA ASP A 94 -34.57 -18.65 -27.75
C ASP A 94 -34.23 -18.57 -29.25
N LEU A 95 -32.95 -18.54 -29.62
CA LEU A 95 -32.51 -18.44 -31.02
C LEU A 95 -32.56 -19.79 -31.76
N PHE A 96 -32.50 -20.90 -31.01
CA PHE A 96 -32.53 -22.27 -31.55
C PHE A 96 -33.83 -23.03 -31.23
N SER A 97 -34.81 -22.39 -30.58
CA SER A 97 -36.11 -23.01 -30.37
C SER A 97 -36.79 -23.23 -31.74
N PRO A 98 -37.05 -24.49 -32.14
CA PRO A 98 -37.70 -24.76 -33.41
C PRO A 98 -39.10 -24.12 -33.40
N PRO A 99 -39.53 -23.47 -34.50
CA PRO A 99 -40.87 -22.91 -34.56
C PRO A 99 -41.86 -24.05 -34.30
N HIS A 100 -42.66 -23.91 -33.23
CA HIS A 100 -43.80 -24.78 -32.99
C HIS A 100 -44.63 -24.86 -34.28
N SER A 101 -44.57 -26.01 -34.95
CA SER A 101 -45.45 -26.35 -36.04
C SER A 101 -46.86 -26.35 -35.50
N LYS A 102 -47.65 -25.37 -35.95
CA LYS A 102 -49.09 -25.36 -35.74
C LYS A 102 -49.68 -26.53 -36.52
N GLU A 103 -50.35 -27.44 -35.82
CA GLU A 103 -51.48 -28.20 -36.34
C GLU A 103 -52.74 -27.80 -35.58
#